data_AF-A0AAU8FJY3-F1
#
_entry.id   AF-A0AAU8FJY3-F1
#
_cell.length_a   1.000
_cell.length_b   1.000
_cell.length_c   1.000
_cell.angle_alpha   90.00
_cell.angle_beta   90.00
_cell.angle_gamma   90.00
#
_symmetry.space_group_name_H-M   'P 1'
#
loop_
_entity.id
_entity.type
_entity.pdbx_description
1 polymer ?
#
loop_
_entity_poly.entity_id
_entity_poly.type
_entity_poly.pdbx_seq_one_letter_code
_entity_poly.pdbx_strand_id
1 'polypeptide(L)'
;MGNKQIALIIIAVLVLWYYTMKARAANALMLRYLLPKNVRISKGAVMWDQPVVITNPTGTPLGVNRYYIQIRLEGYPIGTAYENLYVKLVAGGRHNDYS
;
A
#
# COMPACT_ATOMS: atom_id res chain seq x y z
N MET A 1 -12.62 -31.68 -27.21
CA MET A 1 -12.88 -30.39 -26.55
C MET A 1 -13.26 -29.38 -27.62
N GLY A 2 -14.39 -28.71 -27.48
CA GLY A 2 -14.81 -27.67 -28.44
C GLY A 2 -14.05 -26.35 -28.23
N ASN A 3 -13.89 -25.54 -29.27
CA ASN A 3 -13.18 -24.24 -29.22
C ASN A 3 -13.63 -23.32 -28.07
N LYS A 4 -14.91 -23.42 -27.66
CA LYS A 4 -15.48 -22.67 -26.53
C LYS A 4 -14.88 -23.07 -25.17
N GLN A 5 -14.58 -24.36 -24.97
CA GLN A 5 -13.96 -24.86 -23.74
C GLN A 5 -12.50 -24.39 -23.65
N ILE A 6 -11.78 -24.40 -24.77
CA ILE A 6 -10.39 -23.89 -24.84
C ILE A 6 -10.35 -22.39 -24.52
N ALA A 7 -11.26 -21.59 -25.10
CA ALA A 7 -11.35 -20.16 -24.81
C ALA A 7 -11.61 -19.87 -23.32
N LEU A 8 -12.52 -20.62 -22.69
CA LEU A 8 -12.80 -20.48 -21.25
C LEU A 8 -11.59 -20.81 -20.38
N ILE A 9 -10.84 -21.87 -20.74
CA ILE A 9 -9.61 -22.24 -20.04
C ILE A 9 -8.56 -21.12 -20.15
N ILE A 10 -8.37 -20.56 -21.36
CA ILE A 10 -7.44 -19.45 -21.57
C ILE A 10 -7.83 -18.23 -20.73
N ILE A 11 -9.11 -17.86 -20.72
CA ILE A 11 -9.60 -16.75 -19.89
C ILE A 11 -9.33 -17.02 -18.40
N ALA A 12 -9.63 -18.22 -17.92
CA ALA A 12 -9.39 -18.58 -16.52
C ALA A 12 -7.90 -18.48 -16.13
N VAL A 13 -7.01 -18.96 -16.99
CA VAL A 13 -5.56 -18.87 -16.78
C VAL A 13 -5.08 -17.41 -16.76
N LEU A 14 -5.57 -16.58 -17.68
CA LEU A 14 -5.21 -15.15 -17.72
C LEU A 14 -5.70 -14.40 -16.48
N VAL A 15 -6.91 -14.70 -16.01
CA VAL A 15 -7.47 -14.15 -14.77
C VAL A 15 -6.62 -14.55 -13.57
N LEU A 16 -6.31 -15.84 -13.42
CA LEU A 16 -5.45 -16.35 -12.35
C LEU A 16 -4.06 -15.70 -12.38
N TRP A 17 -3.45 -15.59 -13.56
CA TRP A 17 -2.16 -14.94 -13.72
C TRP A 17 -2.20 -13.46 -13.30
N TYR A 18 -3.24 -12.72 -13.71
CA TYR A 18 -3.40 -11.31 -13.34
C TYR A 18 -3.52 -11.10 -11.83
N TYR A 19 -4.35 -11.88 -11.14
CA TYR A 19 -4.55 -11.75 -9.69
C TYR A 19 -3.32 -12.20 -8.90
N THR A 20 -2.65 -13.27 -9.32
CA THR A 20 -1.42 -13.74 -8.67
C THR A 20 -0.28 -12.74 -8.79
N MET A 21 -0.15 -12.05 -9.94
CA MET A 21 0.82 -10.95 -10.11
C MET A 21 0.56 -9.79 -9.16
N LYS A 22 -0.70 -9.37 -9.00
CA LYS A 22 -1.06 -8.31 -8.05
C LYS A 22 -0.84 -8.70 -6.59
N ALA A 23 -1.17 -9.94 -6.22
CA ALA A 23 -0.93 -10.43 -4.87
C ALA A 23 0.57 -10.47 -4.53
N ARG A 24 1.41 -10.95 -5.46
CA ARG A 24 2.87 -10.92 -5.32
C ARG A 24 3.40 -9.50 -5.18
N ALA A 25 2.90 -8.58 -6.00
CA ALA A 25 3.24 -7.17 -5.93
C ALA A 25 2.87 -6.56 -4.58
N ALA A 26 1.67 -6.84 -4.07
CA ALA A 26 1.22 -6.36 -2.76
C ALA A 26 2.08 -6.90 -1.61
N ASN A 27 2.45 -8.19 -1.65
CA ASN A 27 3.32 -8.80 -0.65
C ASN A 27 4.76 -8.28 -0.70
N ALA A 28 5.19 -7.79 -1.86
CA ALA A 28 6.51 -7.19 -2.05
C ALA A 28 6.55 -5.70 -1.72
N LEU A 29 5.42 -5.08 -1.33
CA LEU A 29 5.41 -3.67 -0.93
C LEU A 29 6.35 -3.45 0.26
N MET A 30 7.22 -2.46 0.11
CA MET A 30 8.14 -2.07 1.16
C MET A 30 7.64 -0.78 1.80
N LEU A 31 7.60 -0.76 3.13
CA LEU A 31 7.21 0.39 3.91
C LEU A 31 8.40 0.87 4.74
N ARG A 32 8.68 2.17 4.70
CA ARG A 32 9.73 2.79 5.52
C ARG A 32 9.20 4.00 6.24
N TYR A 33 9.28 3.97 7.57
CA TYR A 33 9.00 5.11 8.42
C TYR A 33 10.23 6.02 8.47
N LEU A 34 10.02 7.32 8.27
CA LEU A 34 11.05 8.33 8.47
C LEU A 34 10.95 8.93 9.87
N LEU A 35 11.94 9.73 10.25
CA LEU A 35 11.89 10.43 11.53
C LEU A 35 10.64 11.34 11.60
N PRO A 36 9.94 11.37 12.74
CA PRO A 36 8.86 12.31 13.01
C PRO A 36 9.29 13.75 12.75
N LYS A 37 8.36 14.55 12.22
CA LYS A 37 8.53 15.99 12.05
C LYS A 37 7.46 16.73 12.85
N ASN A 38 7.70 18.00 13.16
CA ASN A 38 6.72 18.88 13.80
C ASN A 38 6.10 18.30 15.08
N VAL A 39 6.92 17.61 15.89
CA VAL A 39 6.51 17.02 17.17
C VAL A 39 6.11 18.15 18.12
N ARG A 40 4.88 18.11 18.61
CA ARG A 40 4.32 19.12 19.50
C ARG A 40 3.32 18.51 20.48
N ILE A 41 3.06 19.22 21.56
CA ILE A 41 1.98 18.90 22.49
C ILE A 41 0.85 19.89 22.24
N SER A 42 -0.35 19.39 21.99
CA SER A 42 -1.54 20.21 21.72
C SER A 42 -2.77 19.53 22.29
N LYS A 43 -3.58 20.27 23.05
CA LYS A 43 -4.82 19.77 23.69
C LYS A 43 -4.62 18.48 24.51
N GLY A 44 -3.48 18.37 25.20
CA GLY A 44 -3.14 17.19 26.01
C GLY A 44 -2.69 15.96 25.21
N ALA A 45 -2.53 16.06 23.89
CA ALA A 45 -2.03 15.00 23.04
C ALA A 45 -0.66 15.34 22.47
N VAL A 46 0.20 14.32 22.31
CA VAL A 46 1.42 14.42 21.50
C VAL A 46 1.01 14.26 20.04
N MET A 47 1.31 15.26 19.23
CA MET A 47 1.04 15.27 17.79
C MET A 47 2.36 15.35 17.03
N TRP A 48 2.47 14.64 15.92
CA TRP A 48 3.60 14.73 15.03
C TRP A 48 3.17 14.39 13.61
N ASP A 49 3.95 14.85 12.65
CA ASP A 49 3.82 14.41 11.26
C ASP A 49 4.72 13.20 11.09
N GLN A 50 4.15 12.08 10.66
CA GLN A 50 4.89 10.83 10.42
C GLN A 50 5.07 10.62 8.91
N PRO A 51 6.22 10.98 8.32
CA PRO A 51 6.44 10.71 6.92
C PRO A 51 6.63 9.20 6.72
N VAL A 52 5.94 8.64 5.73
CA VAL A 52 6.01 7.24 5.35
C VAL A 52 6.33 7.15 3.88
N VAL A 53 7.34 6.36 3.53
CA VAL A 53 7.67 6.04 2.14
C VAL A 53 7.15 4.65 1.85
N ILE A 54 6.32 4.54 0.81
CA ILE A 54 5.79 3.28 0.31
C ILE A 54 6.44 3.03 -1.05
N THR A 55 7.19 1.94 -1.16
CA THR A 55 7.88 1.56 -2.39
C THR A 55 7.23 0.32 -2.96
N ASN A 56 6.85 0.38 -4.24
CA ASN A 56 6.49 -0.80 -5.02
C ASN A 56 7.71 -1.25 -5.84
N PRO A 57 8.45 -2.28 -5.38
CA PRO A 57 9.61 -2.76 -6.11
C PRO A 57 9.21 -3.56 -7.37
N THR A 58 7.93 -3.87 -7.53
CA THR A 58 7.45 -4.67 -8.66
C THR A 58 7.00 -3.77 -9.81
N GLY A 59 7.20 -4.25 -11.04
CA GLY A 59 6.70 -3.66 -12.29
C GLY A 59 5.18 -3.42 -12.33
N THR A 60 4.43 -4.08 -11.42
CA THR A 60 2.97 -4.17 -11.47
C THR A 60 2.33 -3.02 -10.71
N PRO A 61 1.48 -2.20 -11.33
CA PRO A 61 0.79 -1.11 -10.64
C PRO A 61 -0.12 -1.61 -9.50
N LEU A 62 -0.07 -0.91 -8.36
CA LEU A 62 -0.88 -1.21 -7.19
C LEU A 62 -1.69 0.01 -6.77
N GLY A 63 -2.96 -0.20 -6.43
CA GLY A 63 -3.77 0.80 -5.74
C GLY A 63 -3.63 0.60 -4.24
N VAL A 64 -3.14 1.62 -3.54
CA VAL A 64 -3.28 1.73 -2.10
C VAL A 64 -4.56 2.53 -1.86
N ASN A 65 -5.45 1.98 -1.03
CA ASN A 65 -6.79 2.55 -0.80
C ASN A 65 -6.98 3.02 0.66
N ARG A 66 -6.21 2.45 1.59
CA ARG A 66 -6.37 2.61 3.04
C ARG A 66 -5.03 2.40 3.73
N TYR A 67 -4.82 3.09 4.84
CA TYR A 67 -3.78 2.74 5.80
C TYR A 67 -4.35 2.54 7.19
N TYR A 68 -3.67 1.71 7.96
CA TYR A 68 -3.92 1.51 9.38
C TYR A 68 -2.58 1.55 10.10
N ILE A 69 -2.46 2.46 11.07
CA ILE A 69 -1.26 2.64 11.89
C ILE A 69 -1.68 2.37 13.34
N GLN A 70 -0.93 1.51 14.02
CA GLN A 70 -1.07 1.29 15.46
C GLN A 70 0.14 1.90 16.16
N ILE A 71 -0.12 2.80 17.10
CA ILE A 71 0.89 3.48 17.90
C ILE A 71 1.03 2.69 19.20
N ARG A 72 2.26 2.26 19.50
CA ARG A 72 2.57 1.51 20.72
C ARG A 72 3.68 2.22 21.50
N LEU A 73 3.53 2.23 22.82
CA LEU A 73 4.55 2.66 23.75
C LEU A 73 4.96 1.43 24.57
N GLU A 74 6.22 1.03 24.47
CA GLU A 74 6.76 -0.14 25.20
C GLU A 74 5.94 -1.43 25.00
N GLY A 75 5.37 -1.61 23.81
CA GLY A 75 4.52 -2.75 23.47
C GLY A 75 3.04 -2.57 23.78
N TYR A 76 2.66 -1.58 24.59
CA TYR A 76 1.27 -1.25 24.91
C TYR A 76 0.65 -0.38 23.82
N PRO A 77 -0.53 -0.74 23.27
CA PRO A 77 -1.21 0.10 22.29
C PRO A 77 -1.75 1.36 22.95
N ILE A 78 -1.29 2.52 22.49
CA ILE A 78 -1.70 3.85 23.01
C ILE A 78 -2.56 4.63 22.02
N GLY A 79 -2.67 4.15 20.78
CA GLY A 79 -3.51 4.78 19.78
C GLY A 79 -3.53 4.04 18.46
N THR A 80 -4.51 4.39 17.63
CA THR A 80 -4.64 3.91 16.26
C THR A 80 -5.01 5.08 15.36
N ALA A 81 -4.51 5.07 14.13
CA ALA A 81 -4.90 5.98 13.08
C ALA A 81 -5.32 5.16 11.85
N TYR A 82 -6.45 5.53 11.27
CA TYR A 82 -6.99 4.88 10.08
C TYR A 82 -7.56 5.93 9.16
N GLU A 83 -7.16 5.90 7.90
CA GLU A 83 -7.70 6.81 6.89
C GLU A 83 -7.71 6.16 5.51
N ASN A 84 -8.62 6.66 4.67
CA ASN A 84 -8.63 6.30 3.26
C ASN A 84 -7.50 7.07 2.55
N LEU A 85 -6.67 6.35 1.81
CA LEU A 85 -5.57 6.91 1.05
C LEU A 85 -5.73 6.41 -0.37
N TYR A 86 -6.00 7.27 -1.34
CA TYR A 86 -6.20 6.85 -2.73
C TYR A 86 -4.96 7.20 -3.55
N VAL A 87 -3.95 6.29 -3.52
CA VAL A 87 -2.68 6.49 -4.22
C VAL A 87 -2.38 5.30 -5.12
N LYS A 88 -2.03 5.57 -6.38
CA LYS A 88 -1.57 4.54 -7.31
C LYS A 88 -0.03 4.48 -7.28
N LEU A 89 0.50 3.33 -6.91
CA LEU A 89 1.94 3.05 -6.91
C LEU A 89 2.34 2.41 -8.24
N VAL A 90 3.19 3.10 -9.01
CA VAL A 90 3.77 2.60 -10.25
C VAL A 90 5.22 2.19 -9.99
N ALA A 91 5.71 1.20 -10.73
CA ALA A 91 7.07 0.70 -10.59
C ALA A 91 8.11 1.79 -10.89
N GLY A 92 9.08 1.97 -10.01
CA GLY A 92 10.33 2.69 -10.28
C GLY A 92 10.22 4.19 -10.64
N GLY A 93 9.04 4.80 -10.58
CA GLY A 93 8.85 6.21 -10.91
C GLY A 93 8.47 7.03 -9.68
N ARG A 94 9.22 8.12 -9.42
CA ARG A 94 8.74 9.21 -8.56
C ARG A 94 7.38 9.66 -9.08
N HIS A 95 6.31 9.45 -8.32
CA HIS A 95 5.05 10.15 -8.59
C HIS A 95 5.23 11.60 -8.11
N ASN A 96 5.80 12.42 -8.99
CA ASN A 96 5.89 13.86 -8.84
C ASN A 96 4.68 14.50 -9.55
N ASP A 97 3.47 14.14 -9.15
CA ASP A 97 2.27 14.83 -9.65
C ASP A 97 1.55 15.46 -8.45
N TYR A 98 2.15 16.55 -7.96
CA TYR A 98 1.41 17.62 -7.28
C TYR A 98 1.54 18.85 -8.17
N SER A 99 0.58 19.02 -9.08
CA SER A 99 0.28 20.27 -9.77
C SER A 99 -1.08 20.75 -9.31
#